data_AF-A0A973Q4F4-F1
#
_entry.id   AF-A0A973Q4F4-F1
#
_cell.length_a   1.000
_cell.length_b   1.000
_cell.length_c   1.000
_cell.angle_alpha   90.00
_cell.angle_beta   90.00
_cell.angle_gamma   90.00
#
_symmetry.space_group_name_H-M   'P 1'
#
loop_
_entity.id
_entity.type
_entity.pdbx_description
1 polymer ?
#
loop_
_entity_poly.entity_id
_entity_poly.type
_entity_poly.pdbx_seq_one_letter_code
_entity_poly.pdbx_strand_id
1 'polypeptide(L)' 'MTTSKSASTVLESFPAGGPRGSWPAEEFAHARRTEGLAAEVVMDLASDAFLVIVPGGAG' A
#
# COMPACT_ATOMS: atom_id res chain seq x y z
N MET A 1 19.11 -16.20 -7.74
CA MET A 1 17.65 -16.23 -7.52
C MET A 1 17.17 -14.80 -7.68
N THR A 2 16.79 -14.40 -8.90
CA THR A 2 16.35 -13.02 -9.17
C THR A 2 14.86 -12.99 -8.96
N THR A 3 14.42 -12.52 -7.80
CA THR A 3 13.00 -12.38 -7.48
C THR A 3 12.41 -11.33 -8.41
N SER A 4 11.54 -11.76 -9.31
CA SER A 4 10.68 -10.84 -10.07
C SER A 4 9.83 -10.07 -9.06
N LYS A 5 10.07 -8.77 -8.91
CA LYS A 5 9.17 -7.86 -8.20
C LYS A 5 7.92 -7.76 -9.07
N SER A 6 6.87 -8.52 -8.75
CA SER A 6 5.54 -8.27 -9.31
C SER A 6 5.26 -6.78 -9.14
N ALA A 7 5.00 -6.08 -10.25
CA ALA A 7 4.90 -4.63 -10.25
C ALA A 7 3.59 -4.21 -9.56
N SER A 8 3.64 -3.98 -8.25
CA SER A 8 2.52 -3.39 -7.52
C SER A 8 2.37 -1.92 -7.86
N THR A 9 1.14 -1.51 -8.15
CA THR A 9 0.82 -0.11 -8.41
C THR A 9 0.52 0.58 -7.10
N VAL A 10 1.23 1.67 -6.80
CA VAL A 10 0.92 2.53 -5.65
C VAL A 10 -0.30 3.37 -5.98
N LEU A 11 -1.34 3.30 -5.14
CA LEU A 11 -2.53 4.14 -5.23
C LEU A 11 -2.37 5.45 -4.48
N GLU A 12 -1.80 5.41 -3.27
CA GLU A 12 -1.64 6.57 -2.38
C GLU A 12 -0.52 6.31 -1.36
N SER A 13 0.11 7.38 -0.85
CA SER A 13 1.16 7.32 0.18
C SER A 13 0.81 8.18 1.40
N PHE A 14 1.06 7.64 2.59
CA PHE A 14 0.77 8.29 3.87
C PHE A 14 2.04 8.35 4.73
N PRO A 15 2.37 9.49 5.36
CA PRO A 15 3.55 9.59 6.22
C PRO A 15 3.40 8.71 7.47
N ALA A 16 4.46 7.97 7.83
CA ALA A 16 4.42 7.06 8.98
C ALA A 16 4.48 7.80 10.33
N GLY A 17 5.08 8.99 10.38
CA GLY A 17 5.24 9.80 11.59
C GLY A 17 4.00 10.55 12.09
N GLY A 18 2.82 10.35 11.49
CA GLY A 18 1.58 11.02 11.91
C GLY A 18 1.04 10.52 13.26
N PRO A 19 0.22 11.31 13.99
CA PRO A 19 -0.31 10.94 15.31
C PRO A 19 -1.22 9.70 15.30
N ARG A 20 -1.64 9.24 14.11
CA ARG A 20 -2.50 8.07 13.91
C ARG A 20 -1.77 6.85 13.33
N GLY A 21 -0.45 6.91 13.17
CA GLY A 21 0.34 5.81 12.59
C GLY A 21 -0.19 5.37 11.22
N SER A 22 -0.37 4.06 11.02
CA SER A 22 -0.87 3.45 9.78
C SER A 22 -2.36 3.63 9.52
N TRP A 23 -3.14 4.09 10.50
CA TRP A 23 -4.61 4.13 10.41
C TRP A 23 -5.15 4.83 9.15
N PRO A 24 -4.62 5.99 8.71
CA PRO A 24 -5.10 6.62 7.47
C PRO A 24 -4.91 5.75 6.22
N ALA A 25 -3.78 5.02 6.15
CA ALA A 25 -3.50 4.10 5.06
C ALA A 25 -4.41 2.87 5.11
N GLU A 26 -4.69 2.36 6.31
CA GLU A 26 -5.60 1.23 6.53
C GLU A 26 -7.04 1.55 6.15
N GLU A 27 -7.56 2.72 6.53
CA GLU A 27 -8.89 3.18 6.15
C GLU A 27 -9.01 3.36 4.64
N PHE A 28 -8.01 3.98 4.01
CA PHE A 28 -7.99 4.13 2.55
C PHE A 28 -7.98 2.77 1.86
N ALA A 29 -7.11 1.84 2.29
CA ALA A 29 -7.05 0.50 1.74
C ALA A 29 -8.37 -0.26 1.96
N HIS A 30 -9.01 -0.11 3.13
CA HIS A 30 -10.33 -0.69 3.40
C HIS A 30 -11.40 -0.15 2.43
N ALA A 31 -11.44 1.16 2.20
CA ALA A 31 -12.37 1.77 1.23
C ALA A 31 -12.14 1.21 -0.17
N ARG A 32 -10.89 1.11 -0.63
CA ARG A 32 -10.55 0.49 -1.93
C ARG A 32 -10.97 -0.98 -2.01
N ARG A 33 -10.86 -1.74 -0.92
CA ARG A 33 -11.35 -3.13 -0.87
C ARG A 33 -12.86 -3.23 -0.97
N THR A 34 -13.60 -2.33 -0.30
CA THR A 34 -15.06 -2.25 -0.45
C THR A 34 -15.48 -1.89 -1.88
N GLU A 35 -14.63 -1.16 -2.61
CA GLU A 35 -14.80 -0.89 -4.05
C GLU A 35 -14.37 -2.07 -4.96
N GLY A 36 -13.84 -3.16 -4.38
CA GLY A 36 -13.44 -4.38 -5.10
C GLY A 36 -11.97 -4.43 -5.53
N LEU A 37 -11.14 -3.45 -5.14
CA LEU A 37 -9.70 -3.48 -5.40
C LEU A 37 -8.96 -4.28 -4.32
N ALA A 38 -8.00 -5.11 -4.72
CA ALA A 38 -7.14 -5.85 -3.80
C ALA A 38 -6.08 -4.95 -3.15
N ALA A 39 -6.51 -3.88 -2.46
CA ALA A 39 -5.61 -2.89 -1.90
C ALA A 39 -4.91 -3.39 -0.62
N GLU A 40 -3.60 -3.21 -0.54
CA GLU A 40 -2.75 -3.60 0.59
C GLU A 40 -1.96 -2.41 1.11
N VAL A 41 -1.69 -2.38 2.41
CA VAL A 41 -0.82 -1.37 3.03
C VAL A 41 0.56 -1.98 3.22
N VAL A 42 1.59 -1.33 2.70
CA VAL A 42 2.99 -1.73 2.85
C VAL A 42 3.77 -0.57 3.45
N MET A 43 4.66 -0.86 4.40
CA MET A 43 5.57 0.15 4.94
C MET A 43 6.81 0.27 4.04
N ASP A 44 7.03 1.46 3.48
CA ASP A 44 8.26 1.85 2.82
C ASP A 44 9.21 2.49 3.83
N LEU A 45 10.21 1.73 4.24
CA LEU A 45 11.21 2.17 5.22
C LEU A 45 12.14 3.26 4.68
N ALA A 46 12.33 3.34 3.36
CA ALA A 46 13.22 4.32 2.76
C ALA A 46 12.65 5.75 2.82
N SER A 47 11.34 5.88 2.63
CA SER A 47 10.62 7.15 2.63
C SER A 47 9.85 7.41 3.94
N ASP A 48 9.95 6.50 4.91
CA ASP A 48 9.19 6.53 6.17
C ASP A 48 7.69 6.76 5.95
N ALA A 49 7.10 5.95 5.06
CA ALA A 49 5.73 6.09 4.62
C ALA A 49 5.01 4.75 4.51
N PHE A 50 3.70 4.76 4.75
CA PHE A 50 2.80 3.69 4.40
C PHE A 50 2.27 3.90 2.98
N LEU A 51 2.50 2.93 2.10
CA LEU A 51 2.01 2.93 0.74
C LEU A 51 0.79 2.03 0.65
N VAL A 52 -0.30 2.54 0.08
CA VAL A 52 -1.42 1.69 -0.34
C VAL A 52 -1.17 1.26 -1.77
N ILE A 53 -1.07 -0.05 -1.99
CA ILE A 53 -0.77 -0.64 -3.29
C ILE A 53 -1.90 -1.55 -3.75
N VAL A 54 -1.98 -1.80 -5.05
CA VAL A 54 -2.68 -2.95 -5.62
C VAL A 54 -1.62 -3.85 -6.24
N PRO A 55 -1.55 -5.14 -5.88
CA PRO A 55 -0.62 -6.06 -6.51
C PRO A 55 -0.97 -6.17 -7.99
N GLY A 56 -0.03 -5.81 -8.86
CA GLY A 56 -0.14 -6.10 -10.29
C GLY A 56 -0.05 -7.61 -10.45
N GLY A 57 -1.15 -8.24 -10.86
CA GLY A 57 -1.20 -9.68 -11.08
C GLY A 57 -0.03 -10.09 -11.98
N ALA A 58 0.79 -11.02 -11.50
CA ALA A 58 1.55 -11.87 -12.40
C ALA A 58 0.50 -12.66 -13.19
N GLY A 59 0.25 -12.23 -14.43
CA GLY A 59 -0.46 -13.04 -15.42
C GLY A 59 0.33 -14.31 -15.76
#